data_AF-A0A5C7R6B7-F1
#
_entry.id   AF-A0A5C7R6B7-F1
#
_cell.length_a   1.000
_cell.length_b   1.000
_cell.length_c   1.000
_cell.angle_alpha   90.00
_cell.angle_beta   90.00
_cell.angle_gamma   90.00
#
_symmetry.space_group_name_H-M   'P 1'
#
loop_
_entity.id
_entity.type
_entity.pdbx_description
1 polymer ?
#
loop_
_entity_poly.entity_id
_entity_poly.type
_entity_poly.pdbx_seq_one_letter_code
_entity_poly.pdbx_strand_id
1 'polypeptide(L)'
;MAYPSVDKLQQTLASDVFSYAADTKKAAGRALGTLVEIMTYYTIRAWDMRDHIVIERALPEFGNPQITHNVEFSLHPIVGKEQKQIASCALPITVAKIKSEIGLLSGFDAEHLNRSNQLLTSRDTRRNSCVLAENGSGMVVANIDAHSDERVEFTACKLHPQPFAVFECKRVGVEEGMKKGPQTIEKAKQGAYVARAVSSLQKLRSRSGEAIGYIESSDGTIVSGPLTETIKTIIDSHDGGLLCNFILTVGVVSNHGNWFTSENQNKELRVLAQSYDWLLFLTDAGLAQFIDELLLHPVEELAAARKAFLSSYGTGQSGSNRFTKVQMDNSADAALQYYFKSHAQEVEGWYNVISPHSGTVKKLRDELAVLGAKNWKQIHGL
;
A
#
# COMPACT_ATOMS: atom_id res chain seq x y z
N MET A 1 -9.97 22.01 13.55
CA MET A 1 -11.33 22.33 13.00
C MET A 1 -11.58 21.35 11.87
N ALA A 2 -12.69 20.60 11.84
CA ALA A 2 -12.92 19.64 10.75
C ALA A 2 -13.26 20.39 9.44
N TYR A 3 -12.43 20.20 8.40
CA TYR A 3 -12.74 20.75 7.08
C TYR A 3 -13.98 20.05 6.52
N PRO A 4 -15.00 20.78 6.03
CA PRO A 4 -16.26 20.16 5.61
C PRO A 4 -16.13 19.24 4.39
N SER A 5 -15.04 19.34 3.62
CA SER A 5 -14.76 18.47 2.48
C SER A 5 -13.29 18.52 2.07
N VAL A 6 -12.81 17.46 1.41
CA VAL A 6 -11.47 17.40 0.82
C VAL A 6 -11.26 18.46 -0.30
N ASP A 7 -12.32 18.92 -0.96
CA ASP A 7 -12.22 20.01 -1.94
C ASP A 7 -11.81 21.33 -1.30
N LYS A 8 -12.43 21.66 -0.16
CA LYS A 8 -12.03 22.83 0.63
C LYS A 8 -10.59 22.68 1.11
N LEU A 9 -10.22 21.48 1.54
CA LEU A 9 -8.84 21.18 1.93
C LEU A 9 -7.87 21.36 0.76
N GLN A 10 -8.22 20.92 -0.45
CA GLN A 10 -7.41 21.13 -1.64
C GLN A 10 -7.26 22.63 -1.97
N GLN A 11 -8.33 23.41 -1.82
CA GLN A 11 -8.29 24.86 -2.00
C GLN A 11 -7.38 25.53 -0.95
N THR A 12 -7.51 25.14 0.32
CA THR A 12 -6.64 25.61 1.42
C THR A 12 -5.18 25.24 1.18
N LEU A 13 -4.88 24.01 0.76
CA LEU A 13 -3.52 23.63 0.38
C LEU A 13 -3.02 24.45 -0.83
N ALA A 14 -3.88 24.68 -1.82
CA ALA A 14 -3.53 25.47 -3.00
C ALA A 14 -3.18 26.92 -2.64
N SER A 15 -3.89 27.54 -1.70
CA SER A 15 -3.63 28.91 -1.24
C SER A 15 -2.46 28.99 -0.27
N ASP A 16 -2.39 28.09 0.71
CA ASP A 16 -1.55 28.28 1.89
C ASP A 16 -0.19 27.56 1.76
N VAL A 17 -0.15 26.48 0.97
CA VAL A 17 1.05 25.65 0.80
C VAL A 17 1.62 25.77 -0.60
N PHE A 18 0.77 25.76 -1.63
CA PHE A 18 1.20 25.66 -3.03
C PHE A 18 1.07 26.97 -3.82
N SER A 19 0.90 28.12 -3.18
CA SER A 19 0.72 29.42 -3.86
C SER A 19 1.86 29.80 -4.81
N TYR A 20 3.05 29.24 -4.61
CA TYR A 20 4.21 29.43 -5.50
C TYR A 20 4.12 28.63 -6.82
N ALA A 21 3.25 27.63 -6.91
CA ALA A 21 3.17 26.74 -8.07
C ALA A 21 2.39 27.38 -9.23
N ALA A 22 2.83 27.15 -10.46
CA ALA A 22 2.13 27.65 -11.66
C ALA A 22 0.70 27.10 -11.80
N ASP A 23 0.46 25.87 -11.34
CA ASP A 23 -0.87 25.25 -11.23
C ASP A 23 -1.04 24.73 -9.80
N THR A 24 -1.46 25.64 -8.92
CA THR A 24 -1.59 25.41 -7.47
C THR A 24 -2.58 24.28 -7.16
N LYS A 25 -3.70 24.22 -7.89
CA LYS A 25 -4.74 23.19 -7.73
C LYS A 25 -4.22 21.80 -8.09
N LYS A 26 -3.48 21.67 -9.20
CA LYS A 26 -2.89 20.39 -9.60
C LYS A 26 -1.76 19.95 -8.67
N ALA A 27 -0.97 20.90 -8.14
CA ALA A 27 0.04 20.62 -7.13
C ALA A 27 -0.58 20.08 -5.84
N ALA A 28 -1.57 20.79 -5.28
CA ALA A 28 -2.35 20.36 -4.11
C ALA A 28 -3.01 19.00 -4.34
N GLY A 29 -3.60 18.79 -5.52
CA GLY A 29 -4.23 17.52 -5.87
C GLY A 29 -3.27 16.33 -5.90
N ARG A 30 -2.04 16.52 -6.42
CA ARG A 30 -1.00 15.47 -6.40
C ARG A 30 -0.52 15.18 -4.99
N ALA A 31 -0.33 16.21 -4.17
CA ALA A 31 0.04 16.04 -2.77
C ALA A 31 -1.01 15.24 -1.99
N LEU A 32 -2.31 15.50 -2.23
CA LEU A 32 -3.39 14.71 -1.63
C LEU A 32 -3.30 13.23 -2.02
N GLY A 33 -3.04 12.92 -3.29
CA GLY A 33 -2.82 11.53 -3.73
C GLY A 33 -1.65 10.86 -2.99
N THR A 34 -0.51 11.55 -2.88
CA THR A 34 0.64 11.07 -2.10
C THR A 34 0.28 10.85 -0.64
N LEU A 35 -0.51 11.73 -0.02
CA LEU A 35 -0.91 11.58 1.37
C LEU A 35 -1.80 10.35 1.60
N VAL A 36 -2.72 10.02 0.68
CA VAL A 36 -3.51 8.78 0.76
C VAL A 36 -2.60 7.55 0.72
N GLU A 37 -1.60 7.53 -0.16
CA GLU A 37 -0.63 6.45 -0.24
C GLU A 37 0.22 6.33 1.03
N ILE A 38 0.67 7.46 1.60
CA ILE A 38 1.42 7.52 2.85
C ILE A 38 0.58 7.00 4.01
N MET A 39 -0.64 7.49 4.18
CA MET A 39 -1.55 7.03 5.22
C MET A 39 -1.78 5.53 5.11
N THR A 40 -2.01 5.02 3.90
CA THR A 40 -2.20 3.58 3.67
C THR A 40 -0.94 2.78 4.02
N TYR A 41 0.23 3.22 3.58
CA TYR A 41 1.51 2.57 3.90
C TYR A 41 1.77 2.49 5.41
N TYR A 42 1.61 3.60 6.15
CA TYR A 42 1.86 3.60 7.59
C TYR A 42 0.77 2.89 8.40
N THR A 43 -0.48 2.84 7.92
CA THR A 43 -1.52 1.97 8.49
C THR A 43 -1.13 0.49 8.35
N ILE A 44 -0.71 0.05 7.15
CA ILE A 44 -0.24 -1.34 6.93
C ILE A 44 0.98 -1.65 7.81
N ARG A 45 1.90 -0.70 7.98
CA ARG A 45 3.04 -0.87 8.89
C ARG A 45 2.64 -0.96 10.36
N ALA A 46 1.66 -0.17 10.80
CA ALA A 46 1.13 -0.25 12.16
C ALA A 46 0.46 -1.61 12.44
N TRP A 47 0.03 -2.32 11.40
CA TRP A 47 -0.44 -3.71 11.46
C TRP A 47 0.67 -4.77 11.40
N ASP A 48 1.93 -4.37 11.57
CA ASP A 48 3.10 -5.25 11.54
C ASP A 48 3.35 -5.95 10.19
N MET A 49 2.83 -5.38 9.10
CA MET A 49 2.96 -5.95 7.76
C MET A 49 4.16 -5.41 6.97
N ARG A 50 4.98 -4.52 7.56
CA ARG A 50 6.10 -3.82 6.89
C ARG A 50 6.99 -4.76 6.06
N ASP A 51 7.36 -5.88 6.66
CA ASP A 51 8.36 -6.80 6.10
C ASP A 51 7.81 -7.64 4.94
N HIS A 52 6.49 -7.63 4.74
CA HIS A 52 5.82 -8.30 3.63
C HIS A 52 5.67 -7.38 2.39
N ILE A 53 5.84 -6.07 2.55
CA ILE A 53 5.49 -5.08 1.52
C ILE A 53 6.53 -5.04 0.40
N VAL A 54 6.03 -5.05 -0.84
CA VAL A 54 6.72 -4.58 -2.04
C VAL A 54 5.89 -3.46 -2.68
N ILE A 55 6.55 -2.37 -3.06
CA ILE A 55 5.92 -1.13 -3.52
C ILE A 55 6.04 -1.03 -5.04
N GLU A 56 4.96 -0.64 -5.72
CA GLU A 56 4.89 -0.42 -7.18
C GLU A 56 5.33 -1.66 -7.99
N ARG A 57 4.68 -2.80 -7.73
CA ARG A 57 5.04 -4.09 -8.34
C ARG A 57 4.12 -4.45 -9.50
N ALA A 58 4.71 -4.92 -10.60
CA ALA A 58 3.97 -5.58 -11.68
C ALA A 58 3.53 -6.99 -11.24
N LEU A 59 2.23 -7.25 -11.30
CA LEU A 59 1.63 -8.55 -10.98
C LEU A 59 0.93 -9.14 -12.21
N PRO A 60 1.17 -10.43 -12.53
CA PRO A 60 0.49 -11.10 -13.62
C PRO A 60 -0.99 -11.37 -13.29
N GLU A 61 -1.82 -11.48 -14.33
CA GLU A 61 -3.16 -12.05 -14.20
C GLU A 61 -3.09 -13.55 -13.88
N PHE A 62 -4.03 -14.03 -13.07
CA PHE A 62 -4.16 -15.43 -12.76
C PHE A 62 -4.45 -16.22 -14.04
N GLY A 63 -3.62 -17.23 -14.32
CA GLY A 63 -3.72 -18.04 -15.53
C GLY A 63 -3.22 -17.36 -16.82
N ASN A 64 -2.73 -16.12 -16.76
CA ASN A 64 -2.20 -15.42 -17.92
C ASN A 64 -0.99 -14.52 -17.57
N PRO A 65 0.22 -15.09 -17.45
CA PRO A 65 1.41 -14.35 -17.01
C PRO A 65 1.93 -13.31 -18.02
N GLN A 66 1.40 -13.27 -19.24
CA GLN A 66 1.79 -12.28 -20.25
C GLN A 66 1.12 -10.91 -20.03
N ILE A 67 0.05 -10.86 -19.24
CA ILE A 67 -0.65 -9.62 -18.91
C ILE A 67 -0.31 -9.25 -17.47
N THR A 68 0.33 -8.09 -17.29
CA THR A 68 0.80 -7.61 -15.98
C THR A 68 0.24 -6.24 -15.63
N HIS A 69 -0.03 -6.02 -14.35
CA HIS A 69 -0.59 -4.79 -13.80
C HIS A 69 0.27 -4.27 -12.66
N ASN A 70 0.57 -2.98 -12.64
CA ASN A 70 1.28 -2.38 -11.51
C ASN A 70 0.30 -2.12 -10.37
N VAL A 71 0.62 -2.64 -9.18
CA VAL A 71 -0.12 -2.36 -7.94
C VAL A 71 0.66 -1.48 -6.98
N GLU A 72 -0.02 -0.63 -6.20
CA GLU A 72 0.66 0.29 -5.28
C GLU A 72 1.41 -0.45 -4.17
N PHE A 73 0.77 -1.42 -3.50
CA PHE A 73 1.44 -2.29 -2.53
C PHE A 73 1.03 -3.75 -2.73
N SER A 74 1.99 -4.65 -2.58
CA SER A 74 1.78 -6.09 -2.57
C SER A 74 2.40 -6.68 -1.31
N LEU A 75 1.69 -7.61 -0.67
CA LEU A 75 2.10 -8.27 0.57
C LEU A 75 2.46 -9.71 0.27
N HIS A 76 3.72 -10.06 0.48
CA HIS A 76 4.28 -11.33 0.07
C HIS A 76 4.61 -12.23 1.26
N PRO A 77 4.50 -13.56 1.10
CA PRO A 77 5.05 -14.52 2.05
C PRO A 77 6.54 -14.29 2.33
N ILE A 78 6.93 -14.25 3.60
CA ILE A 78 8.34 -14.23 4.01
C ILE A 78 8.84 -15.68 4.08
N VAL A 79 9.78 -16.03 3.21
CA VAL A 79 10.40 -17.37 3.15
C VAL A 79 11.79 -17.38 3.80
N GLY A 80 12.35 -16.22 4.10
CA GLY A 80 13.57 -16.06 4.89
C GLY A 80 13.65 -14.65 5.48
N LYS A 81 14.19 -14.53 6.68
CA LYS A 81 14.33 -13.24 7.37
C LYS A 81 15.67 -13.20 8.11
N GLU A 82 16.39 -12.11 7.95
CA GLU A 82 17.65 -11.83 8.63
C GLU A 82 17.61 -10.42 9.20
N GLN A 83 18.03 -10.27 10.45
CA GLN A 83 18.29 -8.97 11.05
C GLN A 83 19.80 -8.75 11.05
N LYS A 84 20.22 -7.57 10.59
CA LYS A 84 21.63 -7.24 10.42
C LYS A 84 21.91 -5.86 10.97
N GLN A 85 23.16 -5.69 11.36
CA GLN A 85 23.72 -4.44 11.79
C GLN A 85 25.03 -4.24 11.05
N ILE A 86 25.24 -3.03 10.53
CA ILE A 86 26.53 -2.60 10.00
C ILE A 86 27.02 -1.42 10.81
N ALA A 87 28.30 -1.42 11.14
CA ALA A 87 28.98 -0.22 11.59
C ALA A 87 28.83 0.84 10.49
N SER A 88 28.49 2.07 10.87
CA SER A 88 28.16 3.16 9.96
C SER A 88 29.18 3.25 8.85
N CYS A 89 28.75 2.77 7.68
CA CYS A 89 29.50 2.94 6.46
C CYS A 89 29.22 4.35 5.98
N ALA A 90 30.23 5.06 5.49
CA ALA A 90 30.03 6.35 4.82
C ALA A 90 28.84 6.24 3.87
N LEU A 91 27.81 7.08 4.04
CA LEU A 91 26.62 7.04 3.21
C LEU A 91 27.00 7.26 1.73
N PRO A 92 26.22 6.75 0.76
CA PRO A 92 24.97 5.99 0.89
C PRO A 92 25.16 4.52 1.25
N ILE A 93 24.16 3.90 1.87
CA ILE A 93 24.07 2.44 2.08
C ILE A 93 23.48 1.80 0.81
N THR A 94 24.34 1.19 0.00
CA THR A 94 23.98 0.55 -1.28
C THR A 94 23.97 -0.96 -1.14
N VAL A 95 23.32 -1.66 -2.08
CA VAL A 95 23.36 -3.15 -2.17
C VAL A 95 24.80 -3.67 -2.13
N ALA A 96 25.72 -3.01 -2.84
CA ALA A 96 27.12 -3.41 -2.89
C ALA A 96 27.83 -3.40 -1.52
N LYS A 97 27.42 -2.51 -0.60
CA LYS A 97 28.00 -2.40 0.74
C LYS A 97 27.45 -3.44 1.73
N ILE A 98 26.20 -3.86 1.53
CA ILE A 98 25.52 -4.76 2.48
C ILE A 98 25.41 -6.20 1.97
N LYS A 99 25.77 -6.48 0.71
CA LYS A 99 25.59 -7.81 0.11
C LYS A 99 26.34 -8.92 0.83
N SER A 100 27.52 -8.64 1.41
CA SER A 100 28.31 -9.63 2.16
C SER A 100 27.66 -9.99 3.49
N GLU A 101 26.84 -9.09 4.02
CA GLU A 101 26.21 -9.24 5.33
C GLU A 101 24.90 -10.03 5.25
N ILE A 102 24.28 -10.13 4.07
CA ILE A 102 22.95 -10.71 3.89
C ILE A 102 23.07 -12.10 3.25
N GLY A 103 22.90 -13.14 4.07
CA GLY A 103 22.96 -14.53 3.60
C GLY A 103 21.90 -14.85 2.56
N LEU A 104 20.72 -14.23 2.67
CA LEU A 104 19.60 -14.35 1.72
C LEU A 104 19.95 -14.01 0.26
N LEU A 105 21.05 -13.28 0.02
CA LEU A 105 21.50 -12.91 -1.33
C LEU A 105 22.38 -13.98 -2.01
N SER A 106 22.79 -15.04 -1.29
CA SER A 106 23.71 -16.05 -1.84
C SER A 106 23.15 -16.81 -3.05
N GLY A 107 21.83 -16.84 -3.22
CA GLY A 107 21.14 -17.48 -4.35
C GLY A 107 20.84 -16.54 -5.54
N PHE A 108 21.38 -15.32 -5.54
CA PHE A 108 21.16 -14.34 -6.60
C PHE A 108 22.46 -14.01 -7.33
N ASP A 109 22.47 -14.21 -8.65
CA ASP A 109 23.59 -13.79 -9.48
C ASP A 109 23.72 -12.25 -9.54
N ALA A 110 24.90 -11.79 -9.94
CA ALA A 110 25.26 -10.37 -9.92
C ALA A 110 24.38 -9.49 -10.84
N GLU A 111 23.68 -10.08 -11.81
CA GLU A 111 22.71 -9.44 -12.71
C GLU A 111 21.33 -9.24 -12.06
N HIS A 112 20.98 -10.07 -11.07
CA HIS A 112 19.73 -9.99 -10.33
C HIS A 112 19.77 -8.95 -9.20
N LEU A 113 20.95 -8.41 -8.90
CA LEU A 113 21.14 -7.39 -7.86
C LEU A 113 20.71 -6.01 -8.38
N ASN A 114 19.85 -5.33 -7.62
CA ASN A 114 19.37 -3.99 -7.95
C ASN A 114 20.38 -2.91 -7.51
N ARG A 115 21.46 -2.76 -8.28
CA ARG A 115 22.60 -1.89 -7.93
C ARG A 115 22.28 -0.40 -7.87
N SER A 116 21.20 0.03 -8.52
CA SER A 116 20.70 1.41 -8.47
C SER A 116 20.01 1.76 -7.17
N ASN A 117 19.47 0.76 -6.45
CA ASN A 117 18.77 1.01 -5.21
C ASN A 117 19.74 1.29 -4.06
N GLN A 118 19.39 2.30 -3.26
CA GLN A 118 20.07 2.67 -2.03
C GLN A 118 19.08 2.49 -0.89
N LEU A 119 19.45 1.70 0.11
CA LEU A 119 18.64 1.52 1.31
C LEU A 119 18.54 2.85 2.08
N LEU A 120 19.67 3.55 2.18
CA LEU A 120 19.78 4.89 2.75
C LEU A 120 20.71 5.75 1.87
N THR A 121 20.23 6.90 1.43
CA THR A 121 21.01 7.84 0.61
C THR A 121 21.95 8.69 1.47
N SER A 122 22.90 9.40 0.84
CA SER A 122 23.75 10.39 1.53
C SER A 122 23.03 11.64 2.04
N ARG A 123 21.74 11.78 1.71
CA ARG A 123 20.88 12.89 2.17
C ARG A 123 19.91 12.44 3.27
N ASP A 124 20.21 11.34 3.95
CA ASP A 124 19.40 10.74 5.00
C ASP A 124 17.94 10.47 4.55
N THR A 125 17.80 10.04 3.29
CA THR A 125 16.52 9.59 2.72
C THR A 125 16.58 8.08 2.55
N ARG A 126 15.65 7.36 3.19
CA ARG A 126 15.54 5.91 3.12
C ARG A 126 14.63 5.48 1.98
N ARG A 127 14.88 4.30 1.42
CA ARG A 127 13.96 3.63 0.49
C ARG A 127 13.15 2.60 1.26
N ASN A 128 11.84 2.81 1.32
CA ASN A 128 10.90 1.89 1.94
C ASN A 128 10.83 0.59 1.13
N SER A 129 10.85 -0.57 1.80
CA SER A 129 10.84 -1.90 1.15
C SER A 129 11.86 -2.00 0.01
N CYS A 130 13.11 -1.66 0.30
CA CYS A 130 14.17 -1.55 -0.70
C CYS A 130 14.47 -2.92 -1.31
N VAL A 131 14.02 -3.17 -2.55
CA VAL A 131 14.35 -4.38 -3.31
C VAL A 131 15.87 -4.40 -3.58
N LEU A 132 16.57 -5.37 -3.00
CA LEU A 132 18.01 -5.57 -3.14
C LEU A 132 18.33 -6.51 -4.31
N ALA A 133 17.50 -7.52 -4.51
CA ALA A 133 17.65 -8.50 -5.58
C ALA A 133 16.30 -9.11 -5.95
N GLU A 134 16.16 -9.53 -7.21
CA GLU A 134 14.95 -10.20 -7.71
C GLU A 134 15.27 -11.15 -8.88
N ASN A 135 14.62 -12.32 -8.89
CA ASN A 135 14.63 -13.27 -9.98
C ASN A 135 13.30 -14.05 -10.01
N GLY A 136 13.18 -15.07 -10.88
CA GLY A 136 11.96 -15.88 -10.98
C GLY A 136 11.57 -16.64 -9.70
N SER A 137 12.49 -16.84 -8.76
CA SER A 137 12.24 -17.53 -7.48
C SER A 137 11.75 -16.61 -6.36
N GLY A 138 11.77 -15.28 -6.59
CA GLY A 138 11.36 -14.28 -5.61
C GLY A 138 12.32 -13.11 -5.51
N MET A 139 12.22 -12.38 -4.41
CA MET A 139 12.97 -11.14 -4.20
C MET A 139 13.48 -11.02 -2.77
N VAL A 140 14.53 -10.23 -2.58
CA VAL A 140 15.02 -9.84 -1.25
C VAL A 140 14.77 -8.35 -1.08
N VAL A 141 13.98 -7.99 -0.07
CA VAL A 141 13.76 -6.60 0.34
C VAL A 141 14.49 -6.30 1.64
N ALA A 142 14.85 -5.05 1.86
CA ALA A 142 15.38 -4.58 3.14
C ALA A 142 14.66 -3.32 3.64
N ASN A 143 14.51 -3.25 4.96
CA ASN A 143 13.91 -2.14 5.69
C ASN A 143 14.86 -1.67 6.79
N ILE A 144 15.04 -0.36 6.93
CA ILE A 144 15.82 0.21 8.04
C ILE A 144 14.98 0.13 9.32
N ASP A 145 15.55 -0.48 10.35
CA ASP A 145 14.97 -0.55 11.70
C ASP A 145 15.40 0.66 12.52
N ALA A 146 16.71 0.96 12.54
CA ALA A 146 17.29 2.10 13.24
C ALA A 146 18.51 2.65 12.49
N HIS A 147 18.75 3.95 12.63
CA HIS A 147 19.91 4.63 12.05
C HIS A 147 20.46 5.65 13.05
N SER A 148 21.78 5.65 13.18
CA SER A 148 22.58 6.64 13.92
C SER A 148 23.92 6.82 13.20
N ASP A 149 24.70 7.83 13.60
CA ASP A 149 26.01 8.11 13.01
C ASP A 149 27.00 6.94 13.09
N GLU A 150 26.81 6.00 14.02
CA GLU A 150 27.71 4.87 14.27
C GLU A 150 27.20 3.52 13.77
N ARG A 151 25.88 3.38 13.53
CA ARG A 151 25.27 2.11 13.15
C ARG A 151 24.01 2.27 12.32
N VAL A 152 23.83 1.32 11.40
CA VAL A 152 22.57 1.08 10.68
C VAL A 152 22.11 -0.33 11.00
N GLU A 153 20.91 -0.43 11.55
CA GLU A 153 20.21 -1.70 11.79
C GLU A 153 19.11 -1.85 10.74
N PHE A 154 19.04 -3.03 10.12
CA PHE A 154 18.07 -3.31 9.09
C PHE A 154 17.64 -4.77 9.09
N THR A 155 16.41 -4.99 8.62
CA THR A 155 15.83 -6.30 8.42
C THR A 155 15.80 -6.59 6.91
N ALA A 156 16.35 -7.73 6.50
CA ALA A 156 16.26 -8.24 5.14
C ALA A 156 15.30 -9.45 5.10
N CYS A 157 14.39 -9.45 4.14
CA CYS A 157 13.41 -10.52 3.96
C CYS A 157 13.47 -11.06 2.53
N LYS A 158 13.57 -12.39 2.40
CA LYS A 158 13.34 -13.10 1.14
C LYS A 158 11.84 -13.36 1.03
N LEU A 159 11.24 -12.82 -0.02
CA LEU A 159 9.82 -12.87 -0.30
C LEU A 159 9.53 -13.79 -1.47
N HIS A 160 8.46 -14.58 -1.36
CA HIS A 160 7.93 -15.37 -2.47
C HIS A 160 7.34 -14.44 -3.55
N PRO A 161 7.46 -14.74 -4.86
CA PRO A 161 7.00 -13.84 -5.92
C PRO A 161 5.48 -13.64 -5.96
N GLN A 162 4.70 -14.62 -5.49
CA GLN A 162 3.24 -14.52 -5.42
C GLN A 162 2.82 -13.87 -4.10
N PRO A 163 2.10 -12.73 -4.13
CA PRO A 163 1.59 -12.09 -2.92
C PRO A 163 0.35 -12.82 -2.39
N PHE A 164 0.07 -12.67 -1.09
CA PHE A 164 -1.19 -13.11 -0.47
C PHE A 164 -2.22 -11.98 -0.38
N ALA A 165 -1.79 -10.72 -0.55
CA ALA A 165 -2.68 -9.56 -0.58
C ALA A 165 -2.11 -8.40 -1.41
N VAL A 166 -2.98 -7.55 -1.92
CA VAL A 166 -2.62 -6.32 -2.64
C VAL A 166 -3.47 -5.15 -2.18
N PHE A 167 -2.86 -3.96 -2.18
CA PHE A 167 -3.53 -2.70 -1.87
C PHE A 167 -3.43 -1.75 -3.04
N GLU A 168 -4.58 -1.24 -3.46
CA GLU A 168 -4.71 -0.25 -4.52
C GLU A 168 -5.24 1.07 -3.99
N CYS A 169 -4.49 2.15 -4.14
CA CYS A 169 -4.88 3.47 -3.65
C CYS A 169 -5.44 4.31 -4.79
N LYS A 170 -6.70 4.74 -4.70
CA LYS A 170 -7.31 5.60 -5.71
C LYS A 170 -7.93 6.85 -5.09
N ARG A 171 -7.60 7.97 -5.70
CA ARG A 171 -8.27 9.24 -5.43
C ARG A 171 -9.50 9.36 -6.32
N VAL A 172 -10.69 9.48 -5.73
CA VAL A 172 -11.95 9.53 -6.47
C VAL A 172 -12.60 10.90 -6.26
N GLY A 173 -12.83 11.62 -7.36
CA GLY A 173 -13.30 13.01 -7.32
C GLY A 173 -13.79 13.53 -8.66
N VAL A 174 -14.73 14.48 -8.62
CA VAL A 174 -15.12 15.30 -9.76
C VAL A 174 -14.41 16.64 -9.61
N GLU A 175 -13.52 16.98 -10.54
CA GLU A 175 -12.84 18.28 -10.49
C GLU A 175 -13.87 19.41 -10.61
N GLU A 176 -13.83 20.39 -9.70
CA GLU A 176 -14.70 21.57 -9.73
C GLU A 176 -14.70 22.22 -11.13
N GLY A 177 -15.89 22.34 -11.74
CA GLY A 177 -16.11 22.82 -13.12
C GLY A 177 -16.32 21.71 -14.16
N MET A 178 -16.01 20.45 -13.85
CA MET A 178 -16.27 19.30 -14.73
C MET A 178 -17.61 18.66 -14.40
N LYS A 179 -18.56 18.66 -15.36
CA LYS A 179 -19.86 17.96 -15.23
C LYS A 179 -19.78 16.45 -15.46
N LYS A 180 -18.65 15.93 -15.95
CA LYS A 180 -18.44 14.51 -16.22
C LYS A 180 -17.12 14.05 -15.61
N GLY A 181 -17.13 12.88 -14.96
CA GLY A 181 -15.95 12.15 -14.49
C GLY A 181 -15.50 10.94 -15.35
N PRO A 182 -15.36 11.02 -16.69
CA PRO A 182 -14.93 9.86 -17.49
C PRO A 182 -13.55 9.35 -17.08
N GLN A 183 -12.60 10.25 -16.79
CA GLN A 183 -11.25 9.84 -16.41
C GLN A 183 -11.19 9.16 -15.04
N THR A 184 -12.00 9.60 -14.07
CA THR A 184 -12.08 8.98 -12.75
C THR A 184 -12.75 7.61 -12.84
N ILE A 185 -13.82 7.49 -13.65
CA ILE A 185 -14.47 6.19 -13.95
C ILE A 185 -13.48 5.22 -14.59
N GLU A 186 -12.77 5.63 -15.64
CA GLU A 186 -11.84 4.74 -16.34
C GLU A 186 -10.67 4.31 -15.45
N LYS A 187 -10.14 5.20 -14.61
CA LYS A 187 -9.10 4.83 -13.62
C LYS A 187 -9.62 3.90 -12.53
N ALA A 188 -10.84 4.12 -12.05
CA ALA A 188 -11.49 3.21 -11.10
C ALA A 188 -11.74 1.83 -11.72
N LYS A 189 -12.20 1.79 -12.98
CA LYS A 189 -12.39 0.54 -13.75
C LYS A 189 -11.09 -0.21 -13.96
N GLN A 190 -9.97 0.49 -14.19
CA GLN A 190 -8.65 -0.14 -14.29
C GLN A 190 -8.29 -0.86 -13.00
N GLY A 191 -8.35 -0.20 -11.84
CA GLY A 191 -8.09 -0.86 -10.56
C GLY A 191 -9.06 -2.01 -10.27
N ALA A 192 -10.35 -1.83 -10.58
CA ALA A 192 -11.36 -2.88 -10.48
C ALA A 192 -11.07 -4.09 -11.38
N TYR A 193 -10.53 -3.87 -12.58
CA TYR A 193 -10.11 -4.94 -13.48
C TYR A 193 -8.95 -5.73 -12.88
N VAL A 194 -7.92 -5.04 -12.38
CA VAL A 194 -6.77 -5.68 -11.70
C VAL A 194 -7.26 -6.55 -10.54
N ALA A 195 -8.10 -6.00 -9.66
CA ALA A 195 -8.64 -6.72 -8.49
C ALA A 195 -9.40 -8.01 -8.85
N ARG A 196 -9.99 -8.07 -10.06
CA ARG A 196 -10.73 -9.25 -10.52
C ARG A 196 -9.86 -10.27 -11.24
N ALA A 197 -8.71 -9.86 -11.76
CA ALA A 197 -7.89 -10.68 -12.64
C ALA A 197 -6.66 -11.31 -11.97
N VAL A 198 -6.13 -10.71 -10.90
CA VAL A 198 -4.86 -11.18 -10.29
C VAL A 198 -5.00 -12.37 -9.34
N SER A 199 -6.19 -12.58 -8.76
CA SER A 199 -6.45 -13.63 -7.78
C SER A 199 -7.02 -14.89 -8.43
N SER A 200 -6.69 -16.08 -7.91
CA SER A 200 -7.37 -17.32 -8.31
C SER A 200 -8.85 -17.35 -7.91
N LEU A 201 -9.25 -16.58 -6.88
CA LEU A 201 -10.65 -16.42 -6.51
C LEU A 201 -11.38 -15.56 -7.55
N GLN A 202 -12.26 -16.20 -8.31
CA GLN A 202 -13.11 -15.54 -9.29
C GLN A 202 -14.44 -15.10 -8.65
N LYS A 203 -14.91 -13.92 -9.06
CA LYS A 203 -16.17 -13.32 -8.57
C LYS A 203 -17.25 -13.43 -9.61
N LEU A 204 -18.32 -14.14 -9.27
CA LEU A 204 -19.49 -14.35 -10.12
C LEU A 204 -20.71 -13.64 -9.52
N ARG A 205 -21.71 -13.40 -10.37
CA ARG A 205 -23.03 -12.93 -9.93
C ARG A 205 -24.06 -14.02 -10.12
N SER A 206 -24.78 -14.34 -9.05
CA SER A 206 -25.92 -15.24 -9.13
C SER A 206 -27.11 -14.55 -9.84
N ARG A 207 -28.16 -15.32 -10.16
CA ARG A 207 -29.42 -14.77 -10.69
C ARG A 207 -30.13 -13.83 -9.71
N SER A 208 -29.92 -14.01 -8.41
CA SER A 208 -30.44 -13.09 -7.37
C SER A 208 -29.59 -11.82 -7.23
N GLY A 209 -28.49 -11.70 -7.98
CA GLY A 209 -27.55 -10.58 -7.90
C GLY A 209 -26.54 -10.70 -6.76
N GLU A 210 -26.51 -11.81 -6.03
CA GLU A 210 -25.55 -12.09 -4.97
C GLU A 210 -24.14 -12.30 -5.54
N ALA A 211 -23.12 -11.86 -4.80
CA ALA A 211 -21.72 -12.11 -5.15
C ALA A 211 -21.31 -13.52 -4.69
N ILE A 212 -20.87 -14.33 -5.63
CA ILE A 212 -20.43 -15.71 -5.41
C ILE A 212 -18.92 -15.78 -5.64
N GLY A 213 -18.19 -16.35 -4.69
CA GLY A 213 -16.79 -16.72 -4.87
C GLY A 213 -16.70 -18.08 -5.56
N TYR A 214 -15.78 -18.22 -6.51
CA TYR A 214 -15.46 -19.45 -7.21
C TYR A 214 -13.93 -19.63 -7.21
N ILE A 215 -13.44 -20.75 -6.70
CA ILE A 215 -12.03 -21.11 -6.75
C ILE A 215 -11.89 -22.60 -7.02
N GLU A 216 -10.97 -22.95 -7.92
CA GLU A 216 -10.61 -24.33 -8.22
C GLU A 216 -9.32 -24.66 -7.46
N SER A 217 -9.32 -25.74 -6.68
CA SER A 217 -8.14 -26.26 -6.00
C SER A 217 -7.25 -27.02 -6.99
N SER A 218 -6.03 -27.36 -6.57
CA SER A 218 -5.05 -28.05 -7.41
C SER A 218 -5.47 -29.45 -7.87
N ASP A 219 -6.43 -30.07 -7.19
CA ASP A 219 -7.00 -31.38 -7.52
C ASP A 219 -8.23 -31.29 -8.46
N GLY A 220 -8.60 -30.09 -8.89
CA GLY A 220 -9.81 -29.83 -9.69
C GLY A 220 -11.10 -29.70 -8.88
N THR A 221 -11.04 -29.81 -7.54
CA THR A 221 -12.20 -29.59 -6.69
C THR A 221 -12.57 -28.11 -6.68
N ILE A 222 -13.85 -27.81 -6.86
CA ILE A 222 -14.37 -26.43 -6.86
C ILE A 222 -14.93 -26.10 -5.49
N VAL A 223 -14.44 -25.00 -4.90
CA VAL A 223 -15.06 -24.36 -3.75
C VAL A 223 -15.84 -23.13 -4.25
N SER A 224 -17.15 -23.12 -3.99
CA SER A 224 -18.00 -22.00 -4.37
C SER A 224 -19.10 -21.74 -3.35
N GLY A 225 -19.53 -20.48 -3.25
CA GLY A 225 -20.50 -20.04 -2.25
C GLY A 225 -20.54 -18.51 -2.15
N PRO A 226 -21.30 -17.95 -1.19
CA PRO A 226 -21.31 -16.52 -0.93
C PRO A 226 -19.89 -15.98 -0.76
N LEU A 227 -19.55 -14.89 -1.47
CA LEU A 227 -18.17 -14.42 -1.60
C LEU A 227 -17.43 -14.29 -0.25
N THR A 228 -18.06 -13.67 0.74
CA THR A 228 -17.46 -13.46 2.07
C THR A 228 -17.18 -14.77 2.80
N GLU A 229 -18.05 -15.77 2.64
CA GLU A 229 -17.88 -17.09 3.26
C GLU A 229 -16.78 -17.90 2.56
N THR A 230 -16.72 -17.81 1.24
CA THR A 230 -15.64 -18.42 0.44
C THR A 230 -14.28 -17.82 0.80
N ILE A 231 -14.17 -16.49 0.89
CA ILE A 231 -12.92 -15.82 1.33
C ILE A 231 -12.52 -16.30 2.72
N LYS A 232 -13.45 -16.31 3.68
CA LYS A 232 -13.19 -16.81 5.04
C LYS A 232 -12.70 -18.26 5.01
N THR A 233 -13.33 -19.11 4.21
CA THR A 233 -12.96 -20.52 4.07
C THR A 233 -11.52 -20.67 3.55
N ILE A 234 -11.13 -19.90 2.54
CA ILE A 234 -9.76 -19.90 2.00
C ILE A 234 -8.78 -19.43 3.08
N ILE A 235 -9.05 -18.29 3.72
CA ILE A 235 -8.17 -17.70 4.74
C ILE A 235 -8.01 -18.62 5.96
N ASP A 236 -9.06 -19.33 6.38
CA ASP A 236 -8.99 -20.27 7.50
C ASP A 236 -8.38 -21.63 7.13
N SER A 237 -8.26 -21.93 5.83
CA SER A 237 -7.71 -23.21 5.37
C SER A 237 -6.18 -23.30 5.52
N HIS A 238 -5.67 -24.53 5.45
CA HIS A 238 -4.25 -24.82 5.23
C HIS A 238 -4.00 -25.49 3.88
N ASP A 239 -5.01 -25.50 2.99
CA ASP A 239 -4.94 -26.13 1.69
C ASP A 239 -4.09 -25.27 0.73
N GLY A 240 -2.94 -25.81 0.32
CA GLY A 240 -2.06 -25.14 -0.63
C GLY A 240 -2.73 -24.91 -1.99
N GLY A 241 -3.65 -25.79 -2.41
CA GLY A 241 -4.38 -25.64 -3.66
C GLY A 241 -5.29 -24.40 -3.66
N LEU A 242 -5.88 -24.06 -2.52
CA LEU A 242 -6.68 -22.84 -2.37
C LEU A 242 -5.82 -21.59 -2.17
N LEU A 243 -4.68 -21.71 -1.48
CA LEU A 243 -3.88 -20.57 -1.03
C LEU A 243 -2.82 -20.11 -2.03
N CYS A 244 -2.22 -21.02 -2.80
CA CYS A 244 -1.04 -20.74 -3.62
C CYS A 244 -1.20 -19.56 -4.59
N ASN A 245 -2.40 -19.34 -5.12
CA ASN A 245 -2.68 -18.27 -6.07
C ASN A 245 -3.78 -17.32 -5.59
N PHE A 246 -4.24 -17.49 -4.35
CA PHE A 246 -5.21 -16.60 -3.75
C PHE A 246 -4.53 -15.29 -3.35
N ILE A 247 -5.08 -14.18 -3.86
CA ILE A 247 -4.69 -12.83 -3.47
C ILE A 247 -5.91 -12.13 -2.88
N LEU A 248 -5.82 -11.68 -1.63
CA LEU A 248 -6.82 -10.79 -1.04
C LEU A 248 -6.65 -9.38 -1.60
N THR A 249 -7.67 -8.87 -2.27
CA THR A 249 -7.63 -7.58 -2.97
C THR A 249 -8.27 -6.47 -2.13
N VAL A 250 -7.49 -5.44 -1.79
CA VAL A 250 -7.92 -4.30 -0.98
C VAL A 250 -7.85 -3.02 -1.79
N GLY A 251 -8.98 -2.33 -1.96
CA GLY A 251 -9.03 -0.99 -2.51
C GLY A 251 -9.11 0.05 -1.39
N VAL A 252 -8.33 1.12 -1.49
CA VAL A 252 -8.42 2.30 -0.60
C VAL A 252 -8.78 3.51 -1.44
N VAL A 253 -9.93 4.10 -1.16
CA VAL A 253 -10.43 5.27 -1.88
C VAL A 253 -10.60 6.48 -0.99
N SER A 254 -10.21 7.67 -1.47
CA SER A 254 -10.50 8.96 -0.82
C SER A 254 -11.42 9.82 -1.69
N ASN A 255 -12.19 10.72 -1.07
CA ASN A 255 -13.20 11.56 -1.73
C ASN A 255 -12.72 12.96 -2.08
N HIS A 256 -13.46 13.62 -2.97
CA HIS A 256 -13.40 15.04 -3.32
C HIS A 256 -14.82 15.54 -3.68
N GLY A 257 -15.69 15.66 -2.66
CA GLY A 257 -16.91 16.46 -2.75
C GLY A 257 -18.13 15.88 -3.47
N ASN A 258 -18.61 14.69 -3.06
CA ASN A 258 -20.04 14.25 -3.04
C ASN A 258 -20.22 12.77 -3.41
N TRP A 259 -19.56 11.88 -2.69
CA TRP A 259 -19.68 10.43 -2.87
C TRP A 259 -20.04 9.77 -1.55
N PHE A 260 -21.01 8.88 -1.66
CA PHE A 260 -21.90 8.45 -0.61
C PHE A 260 -21.36 7.23 0.16
N THR A 261 -21.97 6.94 1.32
CA THR A 261 -21.59 5.92 2.32
C THR A 261 -21.72 4.48 1.80
N SER A 262 -21.53 3.46 2.66
CA SER A 262 -21.86 2.07 2.29
C SER A 262 -23.35 1.90 1.90
N GLU A 263 -24.24 2.74 2.42
CA GLU A 263 -25.69 2.68 2.26
C GLU A 263 -26.23 3.38 1.01
N ASN A 264 -25.48 4.35 0.48
CA ASN A 264 -25.82 5.03 -0.75
C ASN A 264 -24.54 4.99 -1.57
N GLN A 265 -24.51 4.28 -2.69
CA GLN A 265 -23.30 4.19 -3.51
C GLN A 265 -23.64 4.68 -4.89
N ASN A 266 -22.86 5.60 -5.42
CA ASN A 266 -22.99 5.92 -6.82
C ASN A 266 -22.37 4.82 -7.69
N LYS A 267 -22.49 4.96 -9.02
CA LYS A 267 -22.16 3.88 -9.95
C LYS A 267 -20.71 3.40 -9.86
N GLU A 268 -19.74 4.28 -9.63
CA GLU A 268 -18.34 3.88 -9.62
C GLU A 268 -17.93 3.27 -8.30
N LEU A 269 -18.44 3.77 -7.16
CA LEU A 269 -18.21 3.11 -5.88
C LEU A 269 -18.81 1.69 -5.89
N ARG A 270 -19.97 1.50 -6.55
CA ARG A 270 -20.54 0.16 -6.78
C ARG A 270 -19.63 -0.73 -7.63
N VAL A 271 -19.01 -0.18 -8.69
CA VAL A 271 -18.06 -0.91 -9.54
C VAL A 271 -16.82 -1.33 -8.75
N LEU A 272 -16.31 -0.47 -7.87
CA LEU A 272 -15.18 -0.81 -7.01
C LEU A 272 -15.57 -1.85 -5.94
N ALA A 273 -16.71 -1.64 -5.27
CA ALA A 273 -17.17 -2.47 -4.15
C ALA A 273 -17.43 -3.92 -4.55
N GLN A 274 -17.85 -4.15 -5.80
CA GLN A 274 -18.02 -5.50 -6.35
C GLN A 274 -16.73 -6.14 -6.85
N SER A 275 -15.65 -5.36 -7.02
CA SER A 275 -14.43 -5.81 -7.66
C SER A 275 -13.34 -6.17 -6.66
N TYR A 276 -13.20 -5.39 -5.58
CA TYR A 276 -12.29 -5.70 -4.48
C TYR A 276 -12.93 -6.65 -3.46
N ASP A 277 -12.11 -7.43 -2.74
CA ASP A 277 -12.56 -8.23 -1.59
C ASP A 277 -12.88 -7.32 -0.41
N TRP A 278 -12.01 -6.32 -0.23
CA TRP A 278 -12.18 -5.23 0.72
C TRP A 278 -12.12 -3.90 0.00
N LEU A 279 -13.10 -3.03 0.21
CA LEU A 279 -13.04 -1.64 -0.24
C LEU A 279 -13.15 -0.73 0.97
N LEU A 280 -12.07 -0.01 1.26
CA LEU A 280 -11.97 0.98 2.32
C LEU A 280 -12.16 2.37 1.75
N PHE A 281 -12.93 3.18 2.45
CA PHE A 281 -13.09 4.60 2.19
C PHE A 281 -12.38 5.40 3.28
N LEU A 282 -11.29 6.07 2.90
CA LEU A 282 -10.61 7.03 3.75
C LEU A 282 -11.49 8.28 3.84
N THR A 283 -12.04 8.52 5.03
CA THR A 283 -13.00 9.58 5.29
C THR A 283 -12.41 10.96 5.08
N ASP A 284 -13.23 11.89 4.61
CA ASP A 284 -12.88 13.31 4.53
C ASP A 284 -12.40 13.84 5.89
N ALA A 285 -13.04 13.40 6.99
CA ALA A 285 -12.68 13.78 8.34
C ALA A 285 -11.27 13.30 8.72
N GLY A 286 -10.95 12.01 8.50
CA GLY A 286 -9.63 11.47 8.80
C GLY A 286 -8.52 12.06 7.93
N LEU A 287 -8.77 12.23 6.63
CA LEU A 287 -7.82 12.89 5.73
C LEU A 287 -7.61 14.37 6.10
N ALA A 288 -8.69 15.08 6.42
CA ALA A 288 -8.61 16.47 6.87
C ALA A 288 -7.86 16.60 8.19
N GLN A 289 -8.12 15.71 9.15
CA GLN A 289 -7.43 15.70 10.43
C GLN A 289 -5.92 15.51 10.24
N PHE A 290 -5.51 14.46 9.52
CA PHE A 290 -4.08 14.21 9.29
C PHE A 290 -3.38 15.39 8.61
N ILE A 291 -4.05 16.04 7.64
CA ILE A 291 -3.50 17.20 6.94
C ILE A 291 -3.46 18.44 7.82
N ASP A 292 -4.47 18.64 8.67
CA ASP A 292 -4.51 19.72 9.66
C ASP A 292 -3.28 19.60 10.58
N GLU A 293 -3.12 18.43 11.21
CA GLU A 293 -2.04 18.14 12.15
C GLU A 293 -0.65 18.07 11.49
N LEU A 294 -0.56 17.78 10.19
CA LEU A 294 0.70 17.77 9.46
C LEU A 294 1.10 19.16 8.95
N LEU A 295 0.16 19.95 8.40
CA LEU A 295 0.49 21.12 7.58
C LEU A 295 -0.08 22.44 8.10
N LEU A 296 -1.34 22.45 8.54
CA LEU A 296 -2.11 23.68 8.77
C LEU A 296 -2.04 24.14 10.23
N HIS A 297 -2.26 23.21 11.16
CA HIS A 297 -2.09 23.38 12.61
C HIS A 297 -1.13 22.30 13.12
N PRO A 298 0.17 22.43 12.82
CA PRO A 298 1.11 21.34 12.95
C PRO A 298 1.33 20.93 14.40
N VAL A 299 1.23 19.63 14.68
CA VAL A 299 1.56 19.04 15.98
C VAL A 299 3.05 18.73 16.06
N GLU A 300 3.62 18.80 17.26
CA GLU A 300 5.07 18.64 17.49
C GLU A 300 5.59 17.27 17.02
N GLU A 301 4.83 16.20 17.27
CA GLU A 301 5.19 14.84 16.87
C GLU A 301 5.31 14.64 15.35
N LEU A 302 4.65 15.48 14.53
CA LEU A 302 4.72 15.45 13.07
C LEU A 302 5.68 16.50 12.48
N ALA A 303 6.43 17.24 13.30
CA ALA A 303 7.28 18.33 12.83
C ALA A 303 8.33 17.88 11.79
N ALA A 304 8.94 16.71 11.99
CA ALA A 304 9.91 16.15 11.04
C ALA A 304 9.24 15.76 9.71
N ALA A 305 8.05 15.15 9.77
CA ALA A 305 7.27 14.79 8.60
C ALA A 305 6.84 16.04 7.80
N ARG A 306 6.37 17.08 8.49
CA ARG A 306 6.04 18.38 7.88
C ARG A 306 7.24 18.99 7.15
N LYS A 307 8.41 19.01 7.80
CA LYS A 307 9.64 19.55 7.21
C LYS A 307 9.99 18.80 5.91
N ALA A 308 9.95 17.46 5.95
CA ALA A 308 10.22 16.64 4.78
C ALA A 308 9.20 16.87 3.65
N PHE A 309 7.92 16.96 3.97
CA PHE A 309 6.86 17.30 3.02
C PHE A 309 7.14 18.66 2.36
N LEU A 310 7.29 19.73 3.14
CA LEU A 310 7.51 21.09 2.60
C LEU A 310 8.79 21.17 1.78
N SER A 311 9.86 20.47 2.18
CA SER A 311 11.11 20.42 1.42
C SER A 311 10.97 19.71 0.06
N SER A 312 10.06 18.73 -0.01
CA SER A 312 9.81 17.93 -1.21
C SER A 312 9.01 18.69 -2.27
N TYR A 313 8.18 19.63 -1.83
CA TYR A 313 7.35 20.43 -2.72
C TYR A 313 7.91 21.85 -2.95
N GLY A 314 8.55 22.46 -1.97
CA GLY A 314 8.83 23.91 -1.92
C GLY A 314 9.97 24.46 -2.79
N THR A 315 10.77 23.63 -3.47
CA THR A 315 11.97 24.12 -4.19
C THR A 315 11.85 24.16 -5.72
N GLY A 316 10.78 23.60 -6.30
CA GLY A 316 10.63 23.47 -7.76
C GLY A 316 11.71 22.60 -8.43
N GLN A 317 12.65 22.03 -7.68
CA GLN A 317 13.72 21.17 -8.20
C GLN A 317 13.22 19.74 -8.33
N SER A 318 13.08 19.30 -9.58
CA SER A 318 12.81 17.90 -9.93
C SER A 318 13.85 16.96 -9.32
N GLY A 319 13.41 15.81 -8.80
CA GLY A 319 14.30 14.78 -8.24
C GLY A 319 14.73 14.97 -6.77
N SER A 320 14.15 15.94 -6.05
CA SER A 320 14.43 16.17 -4.62
C SER A 320 13.36 15.62 -3.67
N ASN A 321 12.28 15.03 -4.21
CA ASN A 321 11.15 14.55 -3.42
C ASN A 321 11.58 13.39 -2.50
N ARG A 322 11.42 13.60 -1.20
CA ARG A 322 11.78 12.67 -0.13
C ARG A 322 10.59 12.36 0.79
N PHE A 323 9.37 12.64 0.33
CA PHE A 323 8.14 12.41 1.06
C PHE A 323 7.15 11.65 0.17
N THR A 324 7.45 10.37 -0.07
CA THR A 324 6.67 9.47 -0.92
C THR A 324 6.60 8.08 -0.31
N LYS A 325 5.69 7.24 -0.80
CA LYS A 325 5.62 5.83 -0.37
C LYS A 325 6.92 5.06 -0.59
N VAL A 326 7.68 5.38 -1.66
CA VAL A 326 8.94 4.71 -2.03
C VAL A 326 10.13 5.28 -1.26
N GLN A 327 10.20 6.60 -1.10
CA GLN A 327 11.31 7.31 -0.47
C GLN A 327 10.81 8.25 0.62
N MET A 328 11.39 8.12 1.81
CA MET A 328 11.04 8.93 2.96
C MET A 328 12.29 9.49 3.64
N ASP A 329 12.24 10.75 4.05
CA ASP A 329 13.24 11.33 4.95
C ASP A 329 13.30 10.52 6.26
N ASN A 330 14.50 10.23 6.75
CA ASN A 330 14.70 9.30 7.84
C ASN A 330 14.00 9.75 9.14
N SER A 331 14.01 11.05 9.43
CA SER A 331 13.35 11.62 10.60
C SER A 331 11.84 11.70 10.42
N ALA A 332 11.38 11.97 9.20
CA ALA A 332 9.95 11.92 8.87
C ALA A 332 9.38 10.51 9.00
N ASP A 333 10.11 9.49 8.57
CA ASP A 333 9.70 8.10 8.71
C ASP A 333 9.52 7.71 10.18
N ALA A 334 10.46 8.10 11.05
CA ALA A 334 10.36 7.85 12.49
C ALA A 334 9.14 8.54 13.11
N ALA A 335 8.88 9.81 12.75
CA ALA A 335 7.72 10.57 13.20
C ALA A 335 6.40 9.91 12.75
N LEU A 336 6.28 9.51 11.48
CA LEU A 336 5.08 8.87 10.94
C LEU A 336 4.85 7.48 11.55
N GLN A 337 5.91 6.69 11.75
CA GLN A 337 5.81 5.42 12.47
C GLN A 337 5.26 5.60 13.88
N TYR A 338 5.80 6.58 14.62
CA TYR A 338 5.36 6.87 15.97
C TYR A 338 3.90 7.31 16.00
N TYR A 339 3.52 8.25 15.13
CA TYR A 339 2.16 8.78 15.05
C TYR A 339 1.14 7.68 14.74
N PHE A 340 1.34 6.91 13.66
CA PHE A 340 0.38 5.87 13.25
C PHE A 340 0.27 4.71 14.26
N LYS A 341 1.34 4.45 15.02
CA LYS A 341 1.33 3.45 16.09
C LYS A 341 0.63 3.97 17.34
N SER A 342 0.90 5.20 17.75
CA SER A 342 0.36 5.78 18.99
C SER A 342 -1.12 6.14 18.86
N HIS A 343 -1.57 6.49 17.65
CA HIS A 343 -2.95 6.85 17.34
C HIS A 343 -3.69 5.74 16.56
N ALA A 344 -3.25 4.48 16.67
CA ALA A 344 -3.75 3.39 15.83
C ALA A 344 -5.29 3.24 15.83
N GLN A 345 -5.93 3.39 17.00
CA GLN A 345 -7.39 3.30 17.10
C GLN A 345 -8.10 4.43 16.34
N GLU A 346 -7.56 5.65 16.42
CA GLU A 346 -8.09 6.82 15.73
C GLU A 346 -7.86 6.71 14.21
N VAL A 347 -6.65 6.31 13.81
CA VAL A 347 -6.29 6.05 12.42
C VAL A 347 -7.17 4.98 11.80
N GLU A 348 -7.43 3.87 12.51
CA GLU A 348 -8.38 2.85 12.04
C GLU A 348 -9.79 3.43 11.87
N GLY A 349 -10.18 4.38 12.73
CA GLY A 349 -11.43 5.14 12.62
C GLY A 349 -11.52 6.08 11.42
N TRP A 350 -10.40 6.36 10.74
CA TRP A 350 -10.41 7.14 9.50
C TRP A 350 -10.96 6.36 8.31
N TYR A 351 -11.06 5.03 8.40
CA TYR A 351 -11.51 4.16 7.32
C TYR A 351 -12.92 3.63 7.56
N ASN A 352 -13.81 3.89 6.61
CA ASN A 352 -15.10 3.21 6.53
C ASN A 352 -14.98 1.99 5.61
N VAL A 353 -15.52 0.85 6.02
CA VAL A 353 -15.61 -0.33 5.15
C VAL A 353 -16.84 -0.20 4.25
N ILE A 354 -16.62 -0.15 2.94
CA ILE A 354 -17.68 -0.12 1.92
C ILE A 354 -18.07 -1.54 1.50
N SER A 355 -17.07 -2.41 1.38
CA SER A 355 -17.23 -3.84 1.08
C SER A 355 -16.19 -4.63 1.87
N PRO A 356 -16.56 -5.76 2.49
CA PRO A 356 -17.92 -6.26 2.66
C PRO A 356 -18.74 -5.36 3.60
N HIS A 357 -20.06 -5.30 3.42
CA HIS A 357 -20.93 -4.35 4.14
C HIS A 357 -20.89 -4.49 5.68
N SER A 358 -20.69 -5.71 6.19
CA SER A 358 -20.55 -6.01 7.63
C SER A 358 -19.09 -6.12 8.10
N GLY A 359 -18.13 -5.75 7.24
CA GLY A 359 -16.72 -5.79 7.55
C GLY A 359 -16.30 -4.69 8.52
N THR A 360 -15.18 -4.92 9.21
CA THR A 360 -14.50 -3.91 10.03
C THR A 360 -13.03 -3.88 9.66
N VAL A 361 -12.37 -2.72 9.86
CA VAL A 361 -10.92 -2.58 9.63
C VAL A 361 -10.14 -3.58 10.47
N LYS A 362 -10.57 -3.80 11.73
CA LYS A 362 -10.04 -4.84 12.60
C LYS A 362 -10.10 -6.23 11.95
N LYS A 363 -11.24 -6.61 11.37
CA LYS A 363 -11.38 -7.91 10.71
C LYS A 363 -10.42 -8.05 9.52
N LEU A 364 -10.29 -7.02 8.68
CA LEU A 364 -9.31 -7.02 7.59
C LEU A 364 -7.88 -7.19 8.12
N ARG A 365 -7.50 -6.44 9.16
CA ARG A 365 -6.20 -6.57 9.80
C ARG A 365 -5.96 -7.99 10.31
N ASP A 366 -6.95 -8.58 10.97
CA ASP A 366 -6.85 -9.93 11.52
C ASP A 366 -6.74 -10.98 10.37
N GLU A 367 -7.47 -10.80 9.26
CA GLU A 367 -7.34 -11.64 8.05
C GLU A 367 -5.94 -11.55 7.43
N LEU A 368 -5.37 -10.34 7.32
CA LEU A 368 -4.00 -10.14 6.84
C LEU A 368 -2.97 -10.76 7.79
N ALA A 369 -3.19 -10.67 9.10
CA ALA A 369 -2.35 -11.32 10.11
C ALA A 369 -2.36 -12.85 9.95
N VAL A 370 -3.54 -13.45 9.76
CA VAL A 370 -3.68 -14.89 9.50
C VAL A 370 -2.93 -15.28 8.23
N LEU A 371 -3.12 -14.55 7.13
CA LEU A 371 -2.42 -14.82 5.87
C LEU A 371 -0.90 -14.66 6.03
N GLY A 372 -0.42 -13.57 6.63
CA GLY A 372 1.00 -13.32 6.85
C GLY A 372 1.70 -14.40 7.70
N ALA A 373 0.95 -15.02 8.63
CA ALA A 373 1.46 -16.05 9.55
C ALA A 373 1.42 -17.49 9.01
N LYS A 374 0.87 -17.74 7.82
CA LYS A 374 0.78 -19.12 7.29
C LYS A 374 2.16 -19.71 7.01
N ASN A 375 2.25 -21.05 7.05
CA ASN A 375 3.44 -21.79 6.62
C ASN A 375 3.54 -21.81 5.09
N TRP A 376 3.95 -20.68 4.52
CA TRP A 376 4.03 -20.51 3.07
C TRP A 376 5.08 -21.39 2.40
N LYS A 377 6.11 -21.82 3.13
CA LYS A 377 7.07 -22.81 2.61
C LYS A 377 6.38 -24.13 2.31
N GLN A 378 5.53 -24.60 3.23
CA GLN A 378 4.74 -25.81 3.01
C GLN A 378 3.70 -25.62 1.90
N ILE A 379 3.00 -24.48 1.89
CA ILE A 379 1.98 -24.17 0.88
C ILE A 379 2.58 -24.18 -0.54
N HIS A 380 3.75 -23.56 -0.73
CA HIS A 380 4.43 -23.48 -2.03
C HIS A 380 5.42 -24.62 -2.31
N GLY A 381 5.63 -25.54 -1.37
CA GLY A 381 6.56 -26.66 -1.53
C GLY A 381 8.04 -26.26 -1.65
N LEU A 382 8.49 -25.29 -0.82
CA LEU A 382 9.83 -24.68 -0.85
C LEU A 382 10.84 -25.28 0.14
#